data_AF-A0A9D7WMS8-F1
#
_entry.id   AF-A0A9D7WMS8-F1
#
_cell.length_a   1.000
_cell.length_b   1.000
_cell.length_c   1.000
_cell.angle_alpha   90.00
_cell.angle_beta   90.00
_cell.angle_gamma   90.00
#
_symmetry.space_group_name_H-M   'P 1'
#
loop_
_entity.id
_entity.type
_entity.pdbx_description
1 polymer ?
#
loop_
_entity_poly.entity_id
_entity_poly.type
_entity_poly.pdbx_seq_one_letter_code
_entity_poly.pdbx_strand_id
1 'polypeptide(L)'
;MTEDKKQELQSATFERLLKHLNERKDVQNIDIMNLAGFCRNCLSKWYREEAEKRGVEISDLDAREHVYGMPYSEWKEKYQK
;
A
#
# COMPACT_ATOMS: atom_id res chain seq x y z
N MET A 1 -21.32 14.61 9.34
CA MET A 1 -20.75 13.54 8.50
C MET A 1 -21.19 12.21 9.12
N THR A 2 -21.81 11.32 8.35
CA THR A 2 -22.15 9.96 8.84
C THR A 2 -20.87 9.11 8.92
N GLU A 3 -20.89 8.05 9.72
CA GLU A 3 -19.73 7.16 9.84
C GLU A 3 -19.42 6.47 8.50
N ASP A 4 -20.46 6.05 7.76
CA ASP A 4 -20.29 5.47 6.42
C ASP A 4 -19.57 6.43 5.46
N LYS A 5 -19.97 7.71 5.46
CA LYS A 5 -19.34 8.72 4.60
C LYS A 5 -17.89 8.98 5.01
N LYS A 6 -17.59 8.90 6.30
CA LYS A 6 -16.22 9.03 6.81
C LYS A 6 -15.35 7.87 6.34
N GLN A 7 -15.84 6.64 6.41
CA GLN A 7 -15.13 5.46 5.94
C GLN A 7 -14.88 5.49 4.42
N GLU A 8 -15.88 5.88 3.62
CA GLU A 8 -15.73 6.08 2.17
C GLU A 8 -14.63 7.09 1.84
N LEU A 9 -14.60 8.24 2.55
CA LEU A 9 -13.57 9.26 2.34
C LEU A 9 -12.18 8.78 2.75
N GLN A 10 -12.07 7.99 3.81
CA GLN A 10 -10.80 7.39 4.24
C GLN A 10 -10.30 6.37 3.20
N SER A 11 -11.17 5.52 2.68
CA SER A 11 -10.84 4.57 1.60
C SER A 11 -10.37 5.30 0.34
N ALA A 12 -11.14 6.28 -0.14
CA ALA A 12 -10.78 7.06 -1.33
C ALA A 12 -9.46 7.83 -1.15
N THR A 13 -9.17 8.30 0.07
CA THR A 13 -7.90 8.96 0.38
C THR A 13 -6.73 7.98 0.33
N PHE A 14 -6.91 6.76 0.87
CA PHE A 14 -5.89 5.71 0.81
C PHE A 14 -5.61 5.28 -0.64
N GLU A 15 -6.67 5.06 -1.44
CA GLU A 15 -6.53 4.77 -2.88
C GLU A 15 -5.75 5.87 -3.61
N ARG A 16 -6.01 7.14 -3.29
CA ARG A 16 -5.27 8.27 -3.87
C ARG A 16 -3.79 8.26 -3.46
N LEU A 17 -3.46 7.88 -2.22
CA LEU A 17 -2.07 7.71 -1.78
C LEU A 17 -1.38 6.59 -2.56
N LEU A 18 -2.03 5.43 -2.72
CA LEU A 18 -1.48 4.32 -3.50
C LEU A 18 -1.21 4.73 -4.94
N LYS A 19 -2.16 5.44 -5.57
CA LYS A 19 -1.99 5.99 -6.91
C LYS A 19 -0.79 6.93 -6.99
N HIS A 20 -0.66 7.86 -6.04
CA HIS A 20 0.47 8.79 -6.00
C HIS A 20 1.82 8.06 -5.87
N LEU A 21 1.91 7.06 -5.00
CA LEU A 21 3.12 6.26 -4.81
C LEU A 21 3.45 5.38 -6.04
N ASN A 22 2.43 4.95 -6.79
CA ASN A 22 2.58 4.22 -8.04
C ASN A 22 3.01 5.13 -9.20
N GLU A 23 2.58 6.40 -9.22
CA GLU A 23 3.09 7.40 -10.18
C GLU A 23 4.55 7.77 -9.88
N ARG A 24 4.94 7.78 -8.60
CA ARG A 24 6.28 8.12 -8.11
C ARG A 24 7.19 6.90 -7.90
N LYS A 25 7.39 6.11 -8.96
CA LYS A 25 8.27 4.93 -8.94
C LYS A 25 9.75 5.27 -8.75
N ASP A 26 10.12 6.53 -8.98
CA ASP A 26 11.44 7.08 -8.68
C ASP A 26 11.77 7.08 -7.19
N VAL A 27 10.75 7.20 -6.32
CA VAL A 27 10.93 7.23 -4.86
C VAL A 27 11.11 5.82 -4.33
N GLN A 28 12.31 5.49 -3.86
CA GLN A 28 12.62 4.16 -3.34
C GLN A 28 12.04 3.97 -1.94
N ASN A 29 11.68 2.73 -1.62
CA ASN A 29 11.16 2.41 -0.29
C ASN A 29 12.16 2.76 0.83
N ILE A 30 13.46 2.61 0.59
CA ILE A 30 14.49 2.93 1.59
C ILE A 30 14.50 4.42 1.94
N ASP A 31 14.26 5.30 0.95
CA ASP A 31 14.22 6.75 1.18
C ASP A 31 13.02 7.13 2.04
N ILE A 32 11.85 6.56 1.75
CA ILE A 32 10.63 6.78 2.56
C ILE A 32 10.82 6.21 3.97
N MET A 33 11.42 5.02 4.11
CA MET A 33 11.70 4.42 5.42
C MET A 33 12.62 5.31 6.25
N ASN A 34 13.71 5.80 5.68
CA ASN A 34 14.68 6.62 6.40
C ASN A 34 14.09 7.98 6.79
N LEU A 35 13.21 8.55 5.97
CA LEU A 35 12.63 9.87 6.22
C LEU A 35 11.40 9.82 7.14
N ALA A 36 10.48 8.89 6.89
CA ALA A 36 9.14 8.89 7.47
C ALA A 36 8.83 7.64 8.32
N GLY A 37 9.74 6.67 8.41
CA GLY A 37 9.55 5.46 9.22
C GLY A 37 8.57 4.45 8.63
N PHE A 38 8.10 4.63 7.38
CA PHE A 38 7.27 3.66 6.66
C PHE A 38 7.58 3.66 5.16
N CYS A 39 7.10 2.66 4.43
CA CYS A 39 7.17 2.61 2.97
C CYS A 39 6.02 1.77 2.39
N ARG A 40 6.05 1.49 1.08
CA ARG A 40 5.03 0.66 0.41
C ARG A 40 4.87 -0.71 1.07
N ASN A 41 5.97 -1.36 1.47
CA ASN A 41 5.91 -2.66 2.16
C ASN A 41 5.19 -2.57 3.52
N CYS A 42 5.33 -1.45 4.24
CA CYS A 42 4.59 -1.23 5.48
C CYS A 42 3.09 -1.12 5.21
N LEU A 43 2.69 -0.40 4.15
CA LEU A 43 1.29 -0.30 3.74
C LEU A 43 0.71 -1.68 3.39
N SER A 44 1.45 -2.53 2.67
CA SER A 44 1.03 -3.90 2.36
C SER A 44 0.85 -4.74 3.62
N LYS A 45 1.78 -4.64 4.56
CA LYS A 45 1.69 -5.34 5.85
C LYS A 45 0.46 -4.88 6.65
N TRP A 46 0.22 -3.57 6.76
CA TRP A 46 -0.94 -3.04 7.47
C TRP A 46 -2.26 -3.46 6.82
N TYR A 47 -2.33 -3.45 5.49
CA TYR A 47 -3.52 -3.91 4.75
C TYR A 47 -3.84 -5.37 5.08
N ARG A 48 -2.83 -6.25 5.11
CA ARG A 48 -2.99 -7.65 5.51
C ARG A 48 -3.41 -7.78 6.98
N GLU A 49 -2.73 -7.09 7.89
CA GLU A 49 -3.04 -7.16 9.34
C GLU A 49 -4.46 -6.67 9.65
N GLU A 50 -4.94 -5.64 8.97
CA GLU A 50 -6.33 -5.16 9.12
C GLU A 50 -7.36 -6.14 8.53
N ALA A 51 -7.01 -6.87 7.47
CA ALA A 51 -7.83 -7.94 6.93
C ALA A 51 -7.91 -9.13 7.90
N GLU A 52 -6.76 -9.58 8.43
CA GLU A 52 -6.65 -10.65 9.42
C GLU A 52 -7.52 -10.36 10.66
N LYS A 53 -7.48 -9.13 11.18
CA LYS A 53 -8.34 -8.68 12.31
C LYS A 53 -9.84 -8.77 12.02
N ARG A 54 -10.22 -8.77 10.74
CA ARG A 54 -11.62 -8.88 10.27
C ARG A 54 -11.97 -10.29 9.79
N GLY A 55 -11.08 -11.27 10.00
CA GLY A 55 -11.28 -12.65 9.58
C GLY A 55 -11.18 -12.85 8.06
N VAL A 56 -10.53 -11.92 7.35
CA VAL A 56 -10.29 -12.00 5.91
C VAL A 56 -8.83 -12.40 5.68
N GLU A 57 -8.61 -13.54 5.05
CA GLU A 57 -7.26 -14.00 4.70
C GLU A 57 -6.79 -13.33 3.40
N ILE A 58 -5.62 -12.69 3.46
CA ILE A 58 -4.96 -12.05 2.31
C ILE A 58 -3.51 -12.49 2.33
N SER A 59 -2.99 -13.00 1.22
CA SER A 59 -1.58 -13.39 1.15
C SER A 59 -0.66 -12.15 1.14
N ASP A 60 0.62 -12.33 1.52
CA ASP A 60 1.62 -11.25 1.40
C ASP A 60 1.76 -10.75 -0.04
N LEU A 61 1.61 -11.64 -1.02
CA LEU A 61 1.69 -11.31 -2.44
C LEU A 61 0.51 -10.45 -2.88
N ASP A 62 -0.72 -10.83 -2.50
CA ASP A 62 -1.94 -10.08 -2.84
C ASP A 62 -1.93 -8.70 -2.19
N ALA A 63 -1.50 -8.61 -0.93
CA ALA A 63 -1.40 -7.34 -0.22
C ALA A 63 -0.35 -6.40 -0.86
N ARG A 64 0.75 -6.95 -1.38
CA ARG A 64 1.72 -6.17 -2.15
C ARG A 64 1.16 -5.78 -3.51
N GLU A 65 0.55 -6.70 -4.24
CA GLU A 65 -0.04 -6.40 -5.54
C GLU A 65 -1.07 -5.27 -5.45
N HIS A 66 -1.92 -5.29 -4.42
CA HIS A 66 -2.86 -4.21 -4.12
C HIS A 66 -2.17 -2.85 -3.94
N VAL A 67 -1.06 -2.79 -3.18
CA VAL A 67 -0.34 -1.54 -2.90
C VAL A 67 0.54 -1.07 -4.06
N TYR A 68 1.18 -2.00 -4.77
CA TYR A 68 2.10 -1.71 -5.88
C TYR A 68 1.37 -1.54 -7.22
N GLY A 69 0.11 -1.99 -7.33
CA GLY A 69 -0.69 -1.95 -8.55
C GLY A 69 -0.23 -2.93 -9.64
N MET A 70 0.65 -3.86 -9.30
CA MET A 70 1.17 -4.94 -10.14
C MET A 70 1.92 -5.97 -9.27
N PRO A 71 2.23 -7.17 -9.80
CA PRO A 71 3.01 -8.16 -9.05
C PRO A 71 4.32 -7.58 -8.52
N TYR A 72 4.59 -7.78 -7.23
CA TYR A 72 5.76 -7.20 -6.56
C TYR A 72 7.08 -7.63 -7.21
N SER A 73 7.15 -8.86 -7.72
CA SER A 73 8.31 -9.37 -8.48
C SER A 73 8.60 -8.50 -9.71
N GLU A 74 7.58 -8.19 -10.50
CA GLU A 74 7.72 -7.32 -11.67
C GLU A 74 8.09 -5.89 -11.30
N TRP A 75 7.49 -5.37 -10.23
CA TRP A 75 7.82 -4.02 -9.77
C TRP A 75 9.28 -3.92 -9.33
N LYS A 76 9.75 -4.93 -8.59
CA LYS A 76 11.13 -5.04 -8.14
C LYS A 76 12.10 -5.06 -9.31
N GLU A 77 11.83 -5.88 -10.32
CA GLU A 77 12.68 -5.98 -11.51
C GLU A 77 12.74 -4.67 -12.31
N LYS A 78 11.60 -3.99 -12.47
CA LYS A 78 11.49 -2.79 -13.33
C LYS A 78 11.95 -1.50 -12.63
N TYR A 79 11.79 -1.38 -11.31
CA TYR A 79 11.85 -0.09 -10.62
C TYR A 79 12.68 -0.05 -9.33
N GLN A 80 13.00 -1.20 -8.73
CA GLN A 80 13.83 -1.23 -7.53
C GLN A 80 15.31 -1.09 -7.90
N LYS A 81 16.01 -0.18 -7.22
CA LYS A 81 17.46 0.01 -7.36
C LYS A 81 18.20 -0.39 -6.09
#